data_AF-A0A506Y8L9-F1
#
_entry.id   AF-A0A506Y8L9-F1
#
_cell.length_a   1.000
_cell.length_b   1.000
_cell.length_c   1.000
_cell.angle_alpha   90.00
_cell.angle_beta   90.00
_cell.angle_gamma   90.00
#
_symmetry.space_group_name_H-M   'P 1'
#
loop_
_entity.id
_entity.type
_entity.pdbx_description
1 polymer ?
#
loop_
_entity_poly.entity_id
_entity_poly.type
_entity_poly.pdbx_seq_one_letter_code
_entity_poly.pdbx_strand_id
1 'polypeptide(L)'
;MNFRELTRAQAESYIASVREREHDYLVALAHQLDRTGGPLDTMDGSAASILPLTEWFADQIQKGLPGVPAGAMSAHARFFGEPFTEVLRVQYASDRVVHYLMQVIRLEYPDARWGLWPKPKGRAKWMDENAPTILYDGSIPFIAEQVVQGCAYDLFVGDGIGPPRLRELFGYQVIRDTGREFVGAEESILAPLLAEDEKPYEDEAVPSFFSTLKSKDSPEPEPRRGVSVEVQLAPVGANEQLDEMSPQLDHRAVIPILRFLGTLSADTGAPVGDEIRNGGEYVIGDDLVAVTAISAGGRLRGLVIEAAEATGPEWDAIETELTRLATKTGSTLRAEQ
;
A
#
# COMPACT_ATOMS: atom_id res chain seq x y z
N MET A 1 -7.11 -10.13 4.45
CA MET A 1 -6.03 -10.37 5.43
C MET A 1 -4.92 -9.39 5.12
N ASN A 2 -4.34 -8.73 6.13
CA ASN A 2 -3.25 -7.78 5.88
C ASN A 2 -1.91 -8.54 5.86
N PHE A 3 -0.97 -8.18 4.96
CA PHE A 3 0.36 -8.82 4.88
C PHE A 3 1.13 -8.79 6.21
N ARG A 4 0.87 -7.79 7.06
CA ARG A 4 1.44 -7.70 8.42
C ARG A 4 1.03 -8.85 9.34
N GLU A 5 -0.08 -9.52 9.03
CA GLU A 5 -0.62 -10.65 9.80
C GLU A 5 0.04 -11.99 9.38
N LEU A 6 0.80 -11.98 8.29
CA LEU A 6 1.49 -13.15 7.80
C LEU A 6 2.76 -13.42 8.59
N THR A 7 3.00 -14.69 8.88
CA THR A 7 4.35 -15.15 9.14
C THR A 7 5.19 -14.97 7.88
N ARG A 8 6.50 -14.74 8.05
CA ARG A 8 7.45 -14.66 6.94
C ARG A 8 7.35 -15.86 5.98
N ALA A 9 7.20 -17.07 6.51
CA ALA A 9 7.07 -18.28 5.69
C ALA A 9 5.81 -18.28 4.81
N GLN A 10 4.68 -17.75 5.31
CA GLN A 10 3.46 -17.61 4.52
C GLN A 10 3.63 -16.57 3.42
N ALA A 11 4.28 -15.45 3.71
CA ALA A 11 4.56 -14.43 2.72
C ALA A 11 5.57 -14.90 1.66
N GLU A 12 6.61 -15.64 2.05
CA GLU A 12 7.54 -16.28 1.12
C GLU A 12 6.82 -17.29 0.21
N SER A 13 5.87 -18.05 0.75
CA SER A 13 5.00 -18.95 -0.03
C SER A 13 4.11 -18.18 -1.02
N TYR A 14 3.54 -17.05 -0.60
CA TYR A 14 2.78 -16.17 -1.49
C TYR A 14 3.66 -15.63 -2.63
N ILE A 15 4.85 -15.12 -2.32
CA ILE A 15 5.81 -14.64 -3.33
C ILE A 15 6.20 -15.74 -4.32
N ALA A 16 6.39 -16.98 -3.86
CA ALA A 16 6.64 -18.11 -4.76
C ALA A 16 5.49 -18.28 -5.76
N SER A 17 4.24 -18.25 -5.28
CA SER A 17 3.06 -18.35 -6.14
C SER A 17 2.93 -17.16 -7.11
N VAL A 18 3.30 -15.94 -6.70
CA VAL A 18 3.33 -14.76 -7.59
C VAL A 18 4.33 -14.97 -8.71
N ARG A 19 5.54 -15.44 -8.40
CA ARG A 19 6.59 -15.71 -9.40
C ARG A 19 6.18 -16.79 -10.40
N GLU A 20 5.53 -17.85 -9.93
CA GLU A 20 5.10 -18.97 -10.79
C GLU A 20 4.08 -18.53 -11.85
N ARG A 21 3.24 -17.54 -11.55
CA ARG A 21 2.17 -17.04 -12.43
C ARG A 21 2.61 -15.89 -13.35
N GLU A 22 3.85 -15.43 -13.21
CA GLU A 22 4.29 -14.19 -13.84
C GLU A 22 4.14 -14.19 -15.37
N HIS A 23 4.58 -15.26 -16.04
CA HIS A 23 4.44 -15.39 -17.49
C HIS A 23 2.97 -15.46 -17.92
N ASP A 24 2.18 -16.29 -17.23
CA ASP A 24 0.76 -16.49 -17.56
C ASP A 24 -0.05 -15.18 -17.41
N TYR A 25 0.31 -14.32 -16.44
CA TYR A 25 -0.33 -13.01 -16.27
C TYR A 25 0.03 -12.03 -17.38
N LEU A 26 1.25 -12.09 -17.92
CA LEU A 26 1.65 -11.28 -19.07
C LEU A 26 0.95 -11.74 -20.35
N VAL A 27 0.83 -13.05 -20.58
CA VAL A 27 0.04 -13.63 -21.68
C VAL A 27 -1.41 -13.15 -21.57
N ALA A 28 -2.04 -13.31 -20.40
CA ALA A 28 -3.41 -12.87 -20.18
C ALA A 28 -3.59 -11.36 -20.38
N LEU A 29 -2.61 -10.54 -19.98
CA LEU A 29 -2.62 -9.10 -20.24
C LEU A 29 -2.58 -8.79 -21.74
N ALA A 30 -1.69 -9.43 -22.50
CA ALA A 30 -1.57 -9.24 -23.94
C ALA A 30 -2.90 -9.54 -24.66
N HIS A 31 -3.52 -10.69 -24.35
CA HIS A 31 -4.84 -11.06 -24.89
C HIS A 31 -5.94 -10.10 -24.46
N GLN A 32 -5.90 -9.59 -23.23
CA GLN A 32 -6.89 -8.61 -22.77
C GLN A 32 -6.74 -7.27 -23.50
N LEU A 33 -5.52 -6.79 -23.71
CA LEU A 33 -5.23 -5.58 -24.49
C LEU A 33 -5.74 -5.74 -25.93
N ASP A 34 -5.42 -6.85 -26.59
CA ASP A 34 -5.88 -7.13 -27.96
C ASP A 34 -7.42 -7.13 -28.06
N ARG A 35 -8.11 -7.90 -27.21
CA ARG A 35 -9.57 -8.03 -27.25
C ARG A 35 -10.31 -6.73 -26.94
N THR A 36 -9.74 -5.85 -26.12
CA THR A 36 -10.40 -4.62 -25.64
C THR A 36 -9.93 -3.37 -26.39
N GLY A 37 -9.05 -3.50 -27.38
CA GLY A 37 -8.47 -2.37 -28.11
C GLY A 37 -7.52 -1.52 -27.25
N GLY A 38 -6.82 -2.17 -26.32
CA GLY A 38 -5.78 -1.56 -25.49
C GLY A 38 -4.48 -1.28 -26.24
N PRO A 39 -3.53 -0.57 -25.61
CA PRO A 39 -2.34 -0.02 -26.25
C PRO A 39 -1.20 -1.02 -26.52
N LEU A 40 -1.51 -2.22 -27.04
CA LEU A 40 -0.58 -3.35 -27.16
C LEU A 40 0.74 -3.00 -27.88
N ASP A 41 0.66 -2.25 -28.98
CA ASP A 41 1.83 -1.89 -29.81
C ASP A 41 2.83 -0.99 -29.08
N THR A 42 2.39 -0.29 -28.03
CA THR A 42 3.24 0.63 -27.24
C THR A 42 3.78 -0.01 -25.96
N MET A 43 3.50 -1.29 -25.71
CA MET A 43 3.93 -2.01 -24.51
C MET A 43 5.37 -2.49 -24.63
N ASP A 44 6.29 -1.57 -24.86
CA ASP A 44 7.72 -1.81 -25.11
C ASP A 44 8.56 -1.96 -23.82
N GLY A 45 7.92 -1.91 -22.65
CA GLY A 45 8.61 -1.97 -21.37
C GLY A 45 9.31 -0.65 -20.96
N SER A 46 9.11 0.46 -21.67
CA SER A 46 9.57 1.79 -21.26
C SER A 46 8.72 2.38 -20.14
N ALA A 47 9.22 3.40 -19.44
CA ALA A 47 8.38 4.20 -18.54
C ALA A 47 7.24 4.91 -19.29
N ALA A 48 7.47 5.28 -20.55
CA ALA A 48 6.45 5.92 -21.40
C ALA A 48 5.27 4.98 -21.69
N SER A 49 5.50 3.67 -21.77
CA SER A 49 4.45 2.66 -21.97
C SER A 49 3.49 2.51 -20.79
N ILE A 50 3.91 2.91 -19.57
CA ILE A 50 3.07 2.78 -18.37
C ILE A 50 1.84 3.69 -18.47
N LEU A 51 2.02 4.91 -18.99
CA LEU A 51 0.93 5.88 -19.11
C LEU A 51 -0.26 5.35 -19.93
N PRO A 52 -0.11 4.97 -21.21
CA PRO A 52 -1.23 4.47 -21.99
C PRO A 52 -1.85 3.20 -21.38
N LEU A 53 -1.05 2.34 -20.73
CA LEU A 53 -1.58 1.17 -20.00
C LEU A 53 -2.51 1.60 -18.85
N THR A 54 -2.11 2.59 -18.06
CA THR A 54 -2.91 3.09 -16.93
C THR A 54 -4.19 3.80 -17.39
N GLU A 55 -4.14 4.55 -18.48
CA GLU A 55 -5.31 5.23 -19.06
C GLU A 55 -6.32 4.20 -19.59
N TRP A 56 -5.83 3.18 -20.29
CA TRP A 56 -6.66 2.05 -20.72
C TRP A 56 -7.28 1.32 -19.52
N PHE A 57 -6.49 1.00 -18.49
CA PHE A 57 -6.97 0.26 -17.33
C PHE A 57 -8.06 1.02 -16.56
N ALA A 58 -7.90 2.33 -16.40
CA ALA A 58 -8.92 3.17 -15.78
C ALA A 58 -10.24 3.19 -16.58
N ASP A 59 -10.15 3.27 -17.91
CA ASP A 59 -11.31 3.15 -18.80
C ASP A 59 -11.98 1.76 -18.70
N GLN A 60 -11.20 0.68 -18.57
CA GLN A 60 -11.76 -0.66 -18.33
C GLN A 60 -12.54 -0.71 -17.01
N ILE A 61 -12.02 -0.13 -15.92
CA ILE A 61 -12.72 -0.08 -14.63
C ILE A 61 -14.07 0.65 -14.79
N GLN A 62 -14.09 1.80 -15.46
CA GLN A 62 -15.31 2.57 -15.72
C GLN A 62 -16.34 1.81 -16.57
N LYS A 63 -15.87 0.97 -17.50
CA LYS A 63 -16.71 0.10 -18.34
C LYS A 63 -17.16 -1.19 -17.64
N GLY A 64 -16.80 -1.38 -16.36
CA GLY A 64 -17.13 -2.58 -15.61
C GLY A 64 -16.27 -3.78 -15.98
N LEU A 65 -15.01 -3.57 -16.34
CA LEU A 65 -13.99 -4.61 -16.61
C LEU A 65 -14.42 -5.64 -17.67
N PRO A 66 -14.69 -5.23 -18.92
CA PRO A 66 -15.07 -6.16 -19.97
C PRO A 66 -13.97 -7.20 -20.20
N GLY A 67 -14.38 -8.46 -20.38
CA GLY A 67 -13.45 -9.58 -20.53
C GLY A 67 -12.92 -10.17 -19.21
N VAL A 68 -13.21 -9.55 -18.07
CA VAL A 68 -12.90 -10.13 -16.75
C VAL A 68 -14.10 -10.96 -16.26
N PRO A 69 -13.93 -12.27 -15.96
CA PRO A 69 -15.04 -13.12 -15.53
C PRO A 69 -15.73 -12.61 -14.26
N ALA A 70 -17.06 -12.73 -14.22
CA ALA A 70 -17.81 -12.55 -12.98
C ALA A 70 -17.33 -13.58 -11.94
N GLY A 71 -17.03 -13.14 -10.72
CA GLY A 71 -16.46 -14.01 -9.68
C GLY A 71 -14.92 -14.10 -9.70
N ALA A 72 -14.23 -13.45 -10.64
CA ALA A 72 -12.77 -13.43 -10.61
C ALA A 72 -12.23 -12.73 -9.35
N MET A 73 -11.17 -13.29 -8.78
CA MET A 73 -10.56 -12.85 -7.52
C MET A 73 -9.06 -12.62 -7.73
N SER A 74 -8.46 -11.67 -7.03
CA SER A 74 -7.01 -11.47 -7.10
C SER A 74 -6.22 -12.69 -6.65
N ALA A 75 -4.97 -12.77 -7.06
CA ALA A 75 -3.98 -13.71 -6.57
C ALA A 75 -3.97 -13.76 -5.03
N HIS A 76 -3.92 -12.58 -4.41
CA HIS A 76 -3.99 -12.38 -2.97
C HIS A 76 -5.26 -12.98 -2.35
N ALA A 77 -6.43 -12.56 -2.84
CA ALA A 77 -7.70 -12.99 -2.31
C ALA A 77 -7.90 -14.50 -2.44
N ARG A 78 -7.45 -15.12 -3.53
CA ARG A 78 -7.50 -16.58 -3.68
C ARG A 78 -6.58 -17.28 -2.69
N PHE A 79 -5.32 -16.85 -2.65
CA PHE A 79 -4.29 -17.50 -1.84
C PHE A 79 -4.67 -17.51 -0.35
N PHE A 80 -5.34 -16.44 0.11
CA PHE A 80 -5.81 -16.31 1.49
C PHE A 80 -7.29 -16.67 1.70
N GLY A 81 -7.99 -17.08 0.65
CA GLY A 81 -9.39 -17.46 0.71
C GLY A 81 -10.30 -16.32 1.13
N GLU A 82 -10.11 -15.10 0.66
CA GLU A 82 -11.04 -14.01 0.96
C GLU A 82 -12.43 -14.28 0.35
N PRO A 83 -13.52 -13.83 0.98
CA PRO A 83 -14.84 -13.93 0.36
C PRO A 83 -14.91 -13.05 -0.89
N PHE A 84 -15.56 -13.54 -1.95
CA PHE A 84 -15.73 -12.77 -3.19
C PHE A 84 -16.41 -11.42 -2.94
N THR A 85 -15.86 -10.36 -3.51
CA THR A 85 -16.49 -9.05 -3.66
C THR A 85 -16.17 -8.50 -5.05
N GLU A 86 -16.97 -7.55 -5.54
CA GLU A 86 -16.73 -6.95 -6.85
C GLU A 86 -15.39 -6.18 -6.91
N VAL A 87 -14.93 -5.66 -5.77
CA VAL A 87 -13.60 -5.05 -5.61
C VAL A 87 -12.49 -6.06 -5.95
N LEU A 88 -12.66 -7.34 -5.58
CA LEU A 88 -11.66 -8.37 -5.89
C LEU A 88 -11.54 -8.64 -7.40
N ARG A 89 -12.59 -8.33 -8.18
CA ARG A 89 -12.52 -8.40 -9.65
C ARG A 89 -11.64 -7.30 -10.23
N VAL A 90 -11.68 -6.11 -9.62
CA VAL A 90 -10.78 -4.99 -9.95
C VAL A 90 -9.34 -5.34 -9.60
N GLN A 91 -9.11 -5.87 -8.40
CA GLN A 91 -7.78 -6.30 -7.99
C GLN A 91 -7.22 -7.43 -8.89
N TYR A 92 -8.05 -8.38 -9.28
CA TYR A 92 -7.66 -9.42 -10.24
C TYR A 92 -7.19 -8.86 -11.58
N ALA A 93 -7.88 -7.84 -12.10
CA ALA A 93 -7.44 -7.18 -13.33
C ALA A 93 -6.13 -6.41 -13.11
N SER A 94 -5.96 -5.84 -11.91
CA SER A 94 -4.75 -5.10 -11.52
C SER A 94 -3.51 -5.97 -11.40
N ASP A 95 -3.63 -7.24 -10.99
CA ASP A 95 -2.48 -8.15 -10.83
C ASP A 95 -1.65 -8.22 -12.12
N ARG A 96 -2.32 -8.32 -13.28
CA ARG A 96 -1.67 -8.34 -14.60
C ARG A 96 -0.85 -7.07 -14.89
N VAL A 97 -1.39 -5.91 -14.53
CA VAL A 97 -0.72 -4.61 -14.69
C VAL A 97 0.54 -4.57 -13.82
N VAL A 98 0.47 -5.11 -12.59
CA VAL A 98 1.63 -5.17 -11.67
C VAL A 98 2.75 -6.02 -12.27
N HIS A 99 2.41 -7.14 -12.90
CA HIS A 99 3.39 -8.01 -13.56
C HIS A 99 4.04 -7.37 -14.78
N TYR A 100 3.32 -6.56 -15.56
CA TYR A 100 3.94 -5.75 -16.61
C TYR A 100 4.93 -4.72 -16.04
N LEU A 101 4.57 -4.07 -14.93
CA LEU A 101 5.45 -3.13 -14.25
C LEU A 101 6.74 -3.80 -13.74
N MET A 102 6.66 -5.05 -13.29
CA MET A 102 7.84 -5.86 -12.99
C MET A 102 8.79 -6.00 -14.19
N GLN A 103 8.25 -6.19 -15.40
CA GLN A 103 9.06 -6.29 -16.62
C GLN A 103 9.70 -4.96 -17.01
N VAL A 104 8.95 -3.85 -16.90
CA VAL A 104 9.49 -2.49 -17.10
C VAL A 104 10.68 -2.25 -16.18
N ILE A 105 10.55 -2.61 -14.90
CA ILE A 105 11.66 -2.45 -13.93
C ILE A 105 12.83 -3.37 -14.27
N ARG A 106 12.59 -4.62 -14.70
CA ARG A 106 13.66 -5.56 -15.07
C ARG A 106 14.49 -5.15 -16.27
N LEU A 107 13.93 -4.40 -17.21
CA LEU A 107 14.69 -3.92 -18.38
C LEU A 107 15.80 -2.94 -17.98
N GLU A 108 15.56 -2.09 -16.96
CA GLU A 108 16.57 -1.17 -16.42
C GLU A 108 17.41 -1.82 -15.30
N TYR A 109 16.78 -2.67 -14.48
CA TYR A 109 17.40 -3.36 -13.35
C TYR A 109 17.30 -4.88 -13.54
N PRO A 110 18.25 -5.51 -14.25
CA PRO A 110 18.20 -6.94 -14.54
C PRO A 110 18.17 -7.86 -13.30
N ASP A 111 18.55 -7.35 -12.13
CA ASP A 111 18.51 -8.06 -10.85
C ASP A 111 17.15 -7.94 -10.13
N ALA A 112 16.23 -7.15 -10.69
CA ALA A 112 14.91 -6.91 -10.13
C ALA A 112 14.14 -8.23 -9.96
N ARG A 113 13.67 -8.45 -8.73
CA ARG A 113 12.94 -9.66 -8.36
C ARG A 113 11.81 -9.34 -7.40
N TRP A 114 10.76 -10.16 -7.46
CA TRP A 114 9.77 -10.24 -6.39
C TRP A 114 10.45 -10.60 -5.07
N GLY A 115 10.02 -9.99 -3.99
CA GLY A 115 10.48 -10.29 -2.64
C GLY A 115 9.55 -9.69 -1.60
N LEU A 116 9.96 -9.82 -0.35
CA LEU A 116 9.23 -9.24 0.77
C LEU A 116 9.79 -7.87 1.07
N TRP A 117 8.91 -6.92 1.40
CA TRP A 117 9.33 -5.64 1.95
C TRP A 117 10.24 -5.87 3.16
N PRO A 118 11.50 -5.45 3.11
CA PRO A 118 12.39 -5.60 4.25
C PRO A 118 11.94 -4.60 5.31
N LYS A 119 11.64 -5.04 6.54
CA LYS A 119 11.37 -4.13 7.66
C LYS A 119 12.50 -3.09 7.75
N PRO A 120 12.26 -1.81 7.43
CA PRO A 120 13.31 -0.81 7.55
C PRO A 120 13.59 -0.63 9.04
N LYS A 121 14.86 -0.58 9.45
CA LYS A 121 15.21 -0.31 10.85
C LYS A 121 14.66 1.07 11.25
N GLY A 122 13.84 1.13 12.30
CA GLY A 122 13.29 2.39 12.84
C GLY A 122 12.05 2.92 12.12
N ARG A 123 11.39 2.09 11.29
CA ARG A 123 10.10 2.40 10.68
C ARG A 123 9.00 1.55 11.34
N ALA A 124 7.84 2.18 11.57
CA ALA A 124 6.74 1.57 12.28
C ALA A 124 6.28 0.25 11.65
N LYS A 125 5.91 -0.71 12.51
CA LYS A 125 5.54 -2.09 12.14
C LYS A 125 4.34 -2.20 11.20
N TRP A 126 3.52 -1.16 11.10
CA TRP A 126 2.35 -1.12 10.22
C TRP A 126 2.70 -0.86 8.75
N MET A 127 3.93 -0.44 8.43
CA MET A 127 4.41 -0.38 7.05
C MET A 127 4.70 -1.79 6.55
N ASP A 128 3.65 -2.47 6.09
CA ASP A 128 3.67 -3.49 5.05
C ASP A 128 4.79 -4.54 5.20
N GLU A 129 5.12 -4.91 6.44
CA GLU A 129 6.10 -5.96 6.71
C GLU A 129 5.58 -7.25 6.05
N ASN A 130 6.45 -7.90 5.27
CA ASN A 130 6.09 -9.05 4.44
C ASN A 130 5.19 -8.74 3.23
N ALA A 131 4.97 -7.48 2.88
CA ALA A 131 4.22 -7.17 1.66
C ALA A 131 5.02 -7.52 0.39
N PRO A 132 4.33 -7.96 -0.68
CA PRO A 132 4.93 -8.23 -1.97
C PRO A 132 5.53 -6.98 -2.57
N THR A 133 6.80 -7.08 -2.91
CA THR A 133 7.62 -5.95 -3.29
C THR A 133 8.54 -6.32 -4.43
N ILE A 134 8.83 -5.35 -5.29
CA ILE A 134 9.87 -5.45 -6.30
C ILE A 134 11.18 -4.94 -5.69
N LEU A 135 12.14 -5.86 -5.51
CA LEU A 135 13.48 -5.61 -4.95
C LEU A 135 14.50 -5.48 -6.08
N TYR A 136 15.36 -4.46 -6.04
CA TYR A 136 16.43 -4.24 -7.02
C TYR A 136 17.56 -3.39 -6.41
N ASP A 137 18.79 -3.54 -6.92
CA ASP A 137 19.97 -2.77 -6.50
C ASP A 137 19.93 -1.36 -7.09
N GLY A 138 19.32 -0.40 -6.38
CA GLY A 138 19.37 0.99 -6.82
C GLY A 138 18.51 2.01 -6.09
N SER A 139 17.51 1.57 -5.31
CA SER A 139 16.53 2.51 -4.73
C SER A 139 15.76 1.90 -3.55
N ILE A 140 14.75 2.64 -3.10
CA ILE A 140 13.73 2.16 -2.17
C ILE A 140 12.94 1.05 -2.89
N PRO A 141 12.73 -0.11 -2.24
CA PRO A 141 11.91 -1.16 -2.82
C PRO A 141 10.53 -0.64 -3.23
N PHE A 142 9.86 -1.30 -4.17
CA PHE A 142 8.58 -0.82 -4.71
C PHE A 142 7.43 -1.78 -4.39
N ILE A 143 6.47 -1.33 -3.57
CA ILE A 143 5.28 -2.12 -3.16
C ILE A 143 4.22 -2.07 -4.27
N ALA A 144 4.57 -2.64 -5.42
CA ALA A 144 3.79 -2.50 -6.65
C ALA A 144 2.33 -2.94 -6.48
N GLU A 145 2.11 -4.10 -5.86
CA GLU A 145 0.78 -4.70 -5.71
C GLU A 145 -0.19 -3.78 -4.95
N GLN A 146 0.23 -3.28 -3.79
CA GLN A 146 -0.60 -2.41 -2.95
C GLN A 146 -0.87 -1.05 -3.59
N VAL A 147 0.13 -0.47 -4.26
CA VAL A 147 -0.05 0.80 -4.98
C VAL A 147 -1.05 0.63 -6.12
N VAL A 148 -0.89 -0.40 -6.96
CA VAL A 148 -1.79 -0.64 -8.09
C VAL A 148 -3.20 -0.96 -7.59
N GLN A 149 -3.33 -1.88 -6.63
CA GLN A 149 -4.62 -2.31 -6.09
C GLN A 149 -5.36 -1.18 -5.38
N GLY A 150 -4.65 -0.38 -4.57
CA GLY A 150 -5.23 0.78 -3.88
C GLY A 150 -5.78 1.82 -4.87
N CYS A 151 -5.01 2.16 -5.90
CA CYS A 151 -5.49 3.09 -6.92
C CYS A 151 -6.67 2.54 -7.71
N ALA A 152 -6.64 1.24 -8.04
CA ALA A 152 -7.73 0.58 -8.74
C ALA A 152 -9.01 0.56 -7.89
N TYR A 153 -8.87 0.36 -6.58
CA TYR A 153 -9.97 0.47 -5.62
C TYR A 153 -10.56 1.88 -5.60
N ASP A 154 -9.73 2.92 -5.42
CA ASP A 154 -10.18 4.31 -5.35
C ASP A 154 -10.95 4.72 -6.62
N LEU A 155 -10.47 4.28 -7.79
CA LEU A 155 -11.18 4.45 -9.05
C LEU A 155 -12.54 3.77 -9.06
N PHE A 156 -12.60 2.53 -8.59
CA PHE A 156 -13.81 1.72 -8.62
C PHE A 156 -14.89 2.27 -7.69
N VAL A 157 -14.51 2.75 -6.49
CA VAL A 157 -15.47 3.32 -5.52
C VAL A 157 -15.81 4.78 -5.81
N GLY A 158 -15.12 5.42 -6.77
CA GLY A 158 -15.41 6.77 -7.22
C GLY A 158 -14.91 7.87 -6.29
N ASP A 159 -13.88 7.61 -5.47
CA ASP A 159 -13.35 8.55 -4.47
C ASP A 159 -12.48 9.69 -5.08
N GLY A 160 -12.72 10.03 -6.35
CA GLY A 160 -12.19 11.23 -7.00
C GLY A 160 -10.69 11.26 -7.31
N ILE A 161 -9.94 10.22 -6.93
CA ILE A 161 -8.48 10.15 -7.13
C ILE A 161 -8.09 9.89 -8.61
N GLY A 162 -8.99 9.32 -9.43
CA GLY A 162 -8.96 9.42 -10.89
C GLY A 162 -7.73 8.85 -11.66
N PRO A 163 -7.81 8.83 -13.00
CA PRO A 163 -6.68 8.52 -13.89
C PRO A 163 -5.43 9.41 -13.67
N PRO A 164 -5.55 10.71 -13.32
CA PRO A 164 -4.38 11.55 -13.06
C PRO A 164 -3.52 11.09 -11.88
N ARG A 165 -4.10 10.57 -10.79
CA ARG A 165 -3.31 10.09 -9.64
C ARG A 165 -2.74 8.70 -9.89
N LEU A 166 -3.37 7.86 -10.71
CA LEU A 166 -2.73 6.64 -11.25
C LEU A 166 -1.51 7.00 -12.09
N ARG A 167 -1.66 7.97 -13.00
CA ARG A 167 -0.57 8.51 -13.81
C ARG A 167 0.54 9.10 -12.94
N GLU A 168 0.19 9.89 -11.92
CA GLU A 168 1.15 10.42 -10.97
C GLU A 168 1.79 9.30 -10.19
N LEU A 169 1.08 8.40 -9.52
CA LEU A 169 1.69 7.35 -8.70
C LEU A 169 2.56 6.39 -9.53
N PHE A 170 2.13 5.98 -10.71
CA PHE A 170 2.94 5.11 -11.56
C PHE A 170 4.11 5.83 -12.21
N GLY A 171 3.86 6.98 -12.85
CA GLY A 171 4.90 7.75 -13.51
C GLY A 171 5.86 8.38 -12.51
N TYR A 172 5.35 9.08 -11.50
CA TYR A 172 6.14 9.75 -10.46
C TYR A 172 6.89 8.74 -9.60
N GLN A 173 6.32 7.63 -9.13
CA GLN A 173 7.08 6.77 -8.20
C GLN A 173 8.19 6.01 -8.92
N VAL A 174 7.94 5.54 -10.15
CA VAL A 174 8.95 4.88 -10.97
C VAL A 174 10.04 5.87 -11.43
N ILE A 175 9.68 7.08 -11.85
CA ILE A 175 10.63 8.10 -12.35
C ILE A 175 11.37 8.81 -11.19
N ARG A 176 10.67 9.16 -10.10
CA ARG A 176 11.24 9.86 -8.93
C ARG A 176 12.28 9.00 -8.22
N ASP A 177 11.98 7.72 -8.02
CA ASP A 177 12.83 6.86 -7.18
C ASP A 177 14.09 6.39 -7.93
N THR A 178 14.10 6.46 -9.27
CA THR A 178 15.22 6.02 -10.11
C THR A 178 16.03 7.16 -10.73
N GLY A 179 15.41 8.34 -10.90
CA GLY A 179 16.06 9.51 -11.48
C GLY A 179 16.49 9.34 -12.95
N ARG A 180 15.94 8.35 -13.65
CA ARG A 180 16.29 8.00 -15.04
C ARG A 180 15.03 7.89 -15.91
N GLU A 181 15.16 8.25 -17.17
CA GLU A 181 14.19 7.87 -18.20
C GLU A 181 14.44 6.41 -18.58
N PHE A 182 13.46 5.52 -18.34
CA PHE A 182 13.55 4.11 -18.71
C PHE A 182 13.44 3.98 -20.23
N VAL A 183 14.48 3.43 -20.85
CA VAL A 183 14.50 3.12 -22.28
C VAL A 183 13.86 1.75 -22.47
N GLY A 184 12.72 1.70 -23.18
CA GLY A 184 12.07 0.44 -23.53
C GLY A 184 12.79 -0.29 -24.67
N ALA A 185 12.23 -1.43 -25.06
CA ALA A 185 12.57 -2.09 -26.31
C ALA A 185 12.11 -1.25 -27.52
N GLU A 186 12.61 -1.59 -28.72
CA GLU A 186 12.13 -0.96 -29.96
C GLU A 186 10.70 -1.43 -30.35
N GLU A 187 10.29 -2.58 -29.82
CA GLU A 187 9.01 -3.25 -30.11
C GLU A 187 8.30 -3.65 -28.81
N SER A 188 6.99 -3.89 -28.90
CA SER A 188 6.18 -4.36 -27.78
C SER A 188 6.70 -5.70 -27.24
N ILE A 189 6.91 -5.78 -25.92
CA ILE A 189 7.27 -7.01 -25.22
C ILE A 189 6.05 -7.90 -24.95
N LEU A 190 4.83 -7.37 -25.10
CA LEU A 190 3.58 -8.11 -24.91
C LEU A 190 3.01 -8.66 -26.22
N ALA A 191 3.18 -7.97 -27.35
CA ALA A 191 2.62 -8.41 -28.63
C ALA A 191 3.03 -9.83 -29.05
N PRO A 192 4.30 -10.28 -28.86
CA PRO A 192 4.69 -11.65 -29.18
C PRO A 192 3.92 -12.72 -28.37
N LEU A 193 3.42 -12.38 -27.19
CA LEU A 193 2.71 -13.32 -26.31
C LEU A 193 1.32 -13.69 -26.83
N LEU A 194 0.79 -12.97 -27.83
CA LEU A 194 -0.47 -13.34 -28.49
C LEU A 194 -0.40 -14.67 -29.26
N ALA A 195 0.82 -15.13 -29.59
CA ALA A 195 1.02 -16.43 -30.22
C ALA A 195 0.81 -17.61 -29.25
N GLU A 196 0.79 -17.33 -27.94
CA GLU A 196 0.55 -18.33 -26.90
C GLU A 196 -0.94 -18.39 -26.55
N ASP A 197 -1.44 -19.59 -26.27
CA ASP A 197 -2.81 -19.74 -25.80
C ASP A 197 -2.95 -19.18 -24.38
N GLU A 198 -3.97 -18.35 -24.17
CA GLU A 198 -4.35 -17.95 -22.80
C GLU A 198 -4.75 -19.20 -22.03
N LYS A 199 -4.00 -19.53 -20.98
CA LYS A 199 -4.39 -20.63 -20.10
C LYS A 199 -5.77 -20.29 -19.52
N PRO A 200 -6.72 -21.24 -19.55
CA PRO A 200 -7.98 -21.04 -18.89
C PRO A 200 -7.70 -20.68 -17.45
N TYR A 201 -8.57 -19.84 -16.91
CA TYR A 201 -8.57 -19.55 -15.50
C TYR A 201 -8.80 -20.87 -14.73
N GLU A 202 -7.72 -21.49 -14.25
CA GLU A 202 -7.80 -22.67 -13.41
C GLU A 202 -8.01 -22.22 -11.97
N ASP A 203 -9.06 -22.74 -11.33
CA ASP A 203 -9.19 -22.73 -9.89
C ASP A 203 -8.09 -23.62 -9.31
N GLU A 204 -6.86 -23.12 -9.26
CA GLU A 204 -5.81 -23.77 -8.50
C GLU A 204 -6.29 -23.91 -7.06
N ALA A 205 -6.32 -25.14 -6.57
CA ALA A 205 -6.77 -25.44 -5.23
C ALA A 205 -5.93 -24.62 -4.23
N VAL A 206 -6.59 -23.77 -3.44
CA VAL A 206 -5.96 -23.03 -2.34
C VAL A 206 -5.12 -24.01 -1.53
N PRO A 207 -3.81 -23.76 -1.33
CA PRO A 207 -2.97 -24.66 -0.56
C PRO A 207 -3.63 -24.98 0.78
N SER A 208 -3.82 -26.27 1.05
CA SER A 208 -4.58 -26.81 2.20
C SER A 208 -4.24 -26.13 3.55
N PHE A 209 -3.01 -25.66 3.71
CA PHE A 209 -2.54 -24.91 4.88
C PHE A 209 -3.41 -23.68 5.23
N PHE A 210 -3.96 -22.97 4.23
CA PHE A 210 -4.83 -21.81 4.45
C PHE A 210 -6.30 -22.19 4.69
N SER A 211 -6.74 -23.39 4.28
CA SER A 211 -8.07 -23.88 4.64
C SER A 211 -8.19 -24.17 6.15
N THR A 212 -7.07 -24.56 6.80
CA THR A 212 -6.99 -24.71 8.26
C THR A 212 -6.95 -23.41 9.04
N LEU A 213 -6.65 -22.26 8.41
CA LEU A 213 -6.84 -20.95 9.04
C LEU A 213 -8.33 -20.57 9.10
N LYS A 214 -9.15 -21.12 8.19
CA LYS A 214 -10.61 -20.93 8.18
C LYS A 214 -11.40 -21.91 9.05
N SER A 215 -10.84 -23.06 9.43
CA SER A 215 -11.62 -24.14 10.09
C SER A 215 -11.24 -24.41 11.55
N LYS A 216 -10.72 -23.44 12.26
CA LYS A 216 -10.34 -23.63 13.66
C LYS A 216 -11.33 -22.90 14.57
N ASP A 217 -12.22 -23.69 15.15
CA ASP A 217 -12.55 -23.68 16.60
C ASP A 217 -11.28 -23.76 17.48
N SER A 218 -10.16 -23.19 17.05
CA SER A 218 -9.18 -22.71 18.00
C SER A 218 -9.89 -21.60 18.75
N PRO A 219 -9.85 -21.59 20.09
CA PRO A 219 -10.13 -20.34 20.78
C PRO A 219 -9.30 -19.31 20.03
N GLU A 220 -9.95 -18.24 19.55
CA GLU A 220 -9.23 -17.03 19.17
C GLU A 220 -8.12 -16.92 20.21
N PRO A 221 -6.83 -16.88 19.81
CA PRO A 221 -5.78 -16.65 20.79
C PRO A 221 -6.28 -15.44 21.55
N GLU A 222 -6.58 -15.61 22.86
CA GLU A 222 -7.29 -14.60 23.64
C GLU A 222 -6.66 -13.28 23.21
N PRO A 223 -7.46 -12.32 22.67
CA PRO A 223 -6.90 -11.10 22.13
C PRO A 223 -5.91 -10.65 23.18
N ARG A 224 -4.62 -10.65 22.84
CA ARG A 224 -3.59 -10.17 23.76
C ARG A 224 -4.17 -8.83 24.19
N ARG A 225 -4.54 -8.68 25.46
CA ARG A 225 -5.11 -7.44 25.99
C ARG A 225 -4.01 -6.38 25.88
N GLY A 226 -3.88 -5.88 24.67
CA GLY A 226 -2.98 -4.88 24.15
C GLY A 226 -3.85 -4.12 23.16
N VAL A 227 -4.86 -3.44 23.74
CA VAL A 227 -5.27 -2.08 23.42
C VAL A 227 -4.80 -1.66 22.01
N SER A 228 -5.42 -2.18 20.95
CA SER A 228 -5.33 -1.56 19.62
C SER A 228 -6.16 -0.30 19.72
N VAL A 229 -5.56 0.76 20.26
CA VAL A 229 -6.21 2.05 20.45
C VAL A 229 -5.53 3.02 19.52
N GLU A 230 -6.32 3.45 18.55
CA GLU A 230 -6.05 4.61 17.74
C GLU A 230 -6.70 5.81 18.44
N VAL A 231 -5.89 6.84 18.71
CA VAL A 231 -6.38 8.14 19.16
C VAL A 231 -5.95 9.25 18.23
N GLN A 232 -6.89 10.14 17.95
CA GLN A 232 -6.67 11.34 17.17
C GLN A 232 -6.56 12.54 18.10
N LEU A 233 -5.42 13.24 18.10
CA LEU A 233 -5.25 14.54 18.72
C LEU A 233 -5.58 15.63 17.69
N ALA A 234 -6.73 16.29 17.87
CA ALA A 234 -7.24 17.27 16.93
C ALA A 234 -7.70 18.55 17.65
N PRO A 235 -7.49 19.75 17.08
CA PRO A 235 -8.06 20.99 17.61
C PRO A 235 -9.59 20.91 17.77
N VAL A 236 -10.14 21.62 18.77
CA VAL A 236 -11.60 21.74 18.92
C VAL A 236 -12.21 22.32 17.62
N GLY A 237 -13.21 21.64 17.08
CA GLY A 237 -13.88 22.03 15.83
C GLY A 237 -13.24 21.49 14.55
N ALA A 238 -12.16 20.70 14.63
CA ALA A 238 -11.62 19.96 13.48
C ALA A 238 -12.62 18.89 13.00
N ASN A 239 -12.72 18.69 11.69
CA ASN A 239 -13.46 17.56 11.12
C ASN A 239 -12.68 16.24 11.29
N GLU A 240 -13.30 15.12 10.94
CA GLU A 240 -12.68 13.79 11.07
C GLU A 240 -11.46 13.63 10.14
N GLN A 241 -11.53 14.22 8.94
CA GLN A 241 -10.52 14.11 7.89
C GLN A 241 -9.28 15.00 8.11
N LEU A 242 -9.33 15.94 9.06
CA LEU A 242 -8.25 16.90 9.37
C LEU A 242 -7.75 17.67 8.13
N ASP A 243 -8.67 18.05 7.24
CA ASP A 243 -8.36 18.75 5.98
C ASP A 243 -7.99 20.24 6.16
N GLU A 244 -7.93 20.99 5.07
CA GLU A 244 -7.59 22.42 5.09
C GLU A 244 -8.57 23.30 5.89
N MET A 245 -9.82 22.85 6.03
CA MET A 245 -10.88 23.55 6.75
C MET A 245 -10.79 23.33 8.26
N SER A 246 -10.10 22.28 8.71
CA SER A 246 -9.85 22.04 10.13
C SER A 246 -8.98 23.14 10.75
N PRO A 247 -9.21 23.54 12.01
CA PRO A 247 -8.33 24.48 12.69
C PRO A 247 -6.89 23.95 12.77
N GLN A 248 -5.93 24.87 12.93
CA GLN A 248 -4.52 24.50 13.03
C GLN A 248 -4.19 23.99 14.44
N LEU A 249 -3.46 22.87 14.51
CA LEU A 249 -2.82 22.41 15.73
C LEU A 249 -1.47 23.15 15.92
N ASP A 250 -1.24 23.70 17.11
CA ASP A 250 -0.02 24.45 17.39
C ASP A 250 1.21 23.52 17.52
N HIS A 251 1.90 23.29 16.39
CA HIS A 251 3.11 22.46 16.35
C HIS A 251 4.18 22.89 17.39
N ARG A 252 4.29 24.19 17.72
CA ARG A 252 5.27 24.65 18.71
C ARG A 252 4.95 24.19 20.13
N ALA A 253 3.68 23.98 20.43
CA ALA A 253 3.24 23.41 21.69
C ALA A 253 3.34 21.87 21.70
N VAL A 254 3.17 21.24 20.54
CA VAL A 254 3.25 19.79 20.34
C VAL A 254 4.68 19.25 20.41
N ILE A 255 5.62 19.87 19.69
CA ILE A 255 7.00 19.40 19.55
C ILE A 255 7.68 19.13 20.90
N PRO A 256 7.61 20.01 21.92
CA PRO A 256 8.24 19.75 23.22
C PRO A 256 7.71 18.49 23.92
N ILE A 257 6.41 18.19 23.79
CA ILE A 257 5.81 17.00 24.39
C ILE A 257 6.23 15.76 23.62
N LEU A 258 6.17 15.78 22.29
CA LEU A 258 6.65 14.65 21.49
C LEU A 258 8.14 14.38 21.74
N ARG A 259 8.98 15.42 21.85
CA ARG A 259 10.39 15.27 22.27
C ARG A 259 10.54 14.67 23.66
N PHE A 260 9.71 15.10 24.62
CA PHE A 260 9.71 14.54 25.97
C PHE A 260 9.38 13.05 25.97
N LEU A 261 8.45 12.62 25.12
CA LEU A 261 8.14 11.21 24.89
C LEU A 261 9.23 10.45 24.13
N GLY A 262 10.29 11.11 23.68
CA GLY A 262 11.35 10.48 22.89
C GLY A 262 10.93 10.20 21.44
N THR A 263 10.04 11.02 20.88
CA THR A 263 9.54 10.86 19.51
C THR A 263 10.63 11.16 18.48
N LEU A 264 10.85 10.22 17.56
CA LEU A 264 11.81 10.31 16.45
C LEU A 264 11.07 10.25 15.11
N SER A 265 11.60 10.92 14.09
CA SER A 265 11.14 10.79 12.70
C SER A 265 11.43 9.37 12.20
N ALA A 266 10.42 8.70 11.64
CA ALA A 266 10.56 7.36 11.07
C ALA A 266 11.46 7.34 9.83
N ASP A 267 11.59 8.48 9.12
CA ASP A 267 12.42 8.61 7.93
C ASP A 267 13.89 8.84 8.25
N THR A 268 14.17 9.68 9.25
CA THR A 268 15.54 10.19 9.49
C THR A 268 16.15 9.68 10.80
N GLY A 269 15.34 9.13 11.70
CA GLY A 269 15.74 8.82 13.08
C GLY A 269 16.06 10.06 13.93
N ALA A 270 15.88 11.26 13.40
CA ALA A 270 16.15 12.50 14.13
C ALA A 270 14.99 12.81 15.11
N PRO A 271 15.27 13.47 16.25
CA PRO A 271 14.22 13.97 17.13
C PRO A 271 13.26 14.91 16.40
N VAL A 272 11.96 14.75 16.65
CA VAL A 272 10.92 15.58 16.03
C VAL A 272 11.21 17.09 16.17
N GLY A 273 11.03 17.84 15.09
CA GLY A 273 11.27 19.27 14.98
C GLY A 273 10.19 20.01 14.20
N ASP A 274 10.53 21.20 13.70
CA ASP A 274 9.59 22.09 13.00
C ASP A 274 9.08 21.49 11.67
N GLU A 275 9.75 20.46 11.15
CA GLU A 275 9.33 19.74 9.95
C GLU A 275 7.95 19.06 10.10
N ILE A 276 7.51 18.77 11.32
CA ILE A 276 6.18 18.17 11.59
C ILE A 276 5.02 18.98 11.02
N ARG A 277 5.19 20.29 10.80
CA ARG A 277 4.16 21.14 10.18
C ARG A 277 3.83 20.74 8.74
N ASN A 278 4.74 20.02 8.09
CA ASN A 278 4.59 19.50 6.73
C ASN A 278 4.02 18.07 6.72
N GLY A 279 3.63 17.55 7.88
CA GLY A 279 3.23 16.16 8.07
C GLY A 279 4.44 15.24 8.20
N GLY A 280 4.17 13.94 8.22
CA GLY A 280 5.19 12.91 8.31
C GLY A 280 4.90 11.87 9.38
N GLU A 281 5.75 10.86 9.44
CA GLU A 281 5.62 9.73 10.33
C GLU A 281 6.71 9.72 11.39
N TYR A 282 6.31 9.33 12.60
CA TYR A 282 7.14 9.36 13.79
C TYR A 282 6.87 8.16 14.67
N VAL A 283 7.82 7.85 15.55
CA VAL A 283 7.75 6.72 16.47
C VAL A 283 8.18 7.14 17.88
N ILE A 284 7.56 6.55 18.89
CA ILE A 284 7.86 6.72 20.32
C ILE A 284 8.38 5.39 20.86
N GLY A 285 9.53 5.45 21.55
CA GLY A 285 10.14 4.35 22.29
C GLY A 285 10.32 3.07 21.47
N ASP A 286 11.39 2.96 20.68
CA ASP A 286 11.72 1.76 19.88
C ASP A 286 10.50 1.09 19.18
N ASP A 287 9.65 1.90 18.55
CA ASP A 287 8.42 1.50 17.85
C ASP A 287 7.24 1.04 18.73
N LEU A 288 7.19 1.41 20.01
CA LEU A 288 6.03 1.13 20.88
C LEU A 288 4.75 1.83 20.41
N VAL A 289 4.86 3.06 19.91
CA VAL A 289 3.72 3.87 19.42
C VAL A 289 4.10 4.58 18.12
N ALA A 290 3.20 4.53 17.15
CA ALA A 290 3.30 5.29 15.91
C ALA A 290 2.54 6.61 16.01
N VAL A 291 3.10 7.66 15.40
CA VAL A 291 2.51 8.99 15.35
C VAL A 291 2.56 9.49 13.91
N THR A 292 1.39 9.71 13.32
CA THR A 292 1.25 10.27 11.98
C THR A 292 0.79 11.72 12.08
N ALA A 293 1.61 12.64 11.59
CA ALA A 293 1.29 14.06 11.54
C ALA A 293 0.50 14.39 10.28
N ILE A 294 -0.74 14.85 10.44
CA ILE A 294 -1.61 15.25 9.34
C ILE A 294 -1.44 16.74 9.08
N SER A 295 -1.05 17.10 7.86
CA SER A 295 -0.88 18.49 7.46
C SER A 295 -1.70 18.82 6.22
N ALA A 296 -2.20 20.06 6.19
CA ALA A 296 -2.97 20.58 5.06
C ALA A 296 -2.71 22.09 4.94
N GLY A 297 -2.42 22.58 3.72
CA GLY A 297 -2.02 23.97 3.50
C GLY A 297 -0.73 24.38 4.24
N GLY A 298 0.24 23.46 4.40
CA GLY A 298 1.52 23.70 5.07
C GLY A 298 1.43 23.93 6.58
N ARG A 299 0.35 23.42 7.20
CA ARG A 299 0.06 23.56 8.63
C ARG A 299 -0.35 22.21 9.21
N LEU A 300 0.12 21.94 10.42
CA LEU A 300 -0.31 20.79 11.21
C LEU A 300 -1.80 20.92 11.57
N ARG A 301 -2.60 19.90 11.24
CA ARG A 301 -4.05 19.84 11.51
C ARG A 301 -4.38 18.89 12.65
N GLY A 302 -3.62 17.82 12.80
CA GLY A 302 -3.76 16.90 13.93
C GLY A 302 -2.66 15.84 13.93
N LEU A 303 -2.72 14.97 14.93
CA LEU A 303 -1.91 13.77 15.01
C LEU A 303 -2.85 12.56 15.10
N VAL A 304 -2.52 11.51 14.38
CA VAL A 304 -3.06 10.16 14.59
C VAL A 304 -2.01 9.38 15.36
N ILE A 305 -2.38 8.80 16.50
CA ILE A 305 -1.47 8.06 17.37
C ILE A 305 -2.02 6.65 17.58
N GLU A 306 -1.21 5.64 17.24
CA GLU A 306 -1.59 4.24 17.28
C GLU A 306 -0.62 3.46 18.18
N ALA A 307 -1.17 2.69 19.12
CA ALA A 307 -0.38 1.73 19.90
C ALA A 307 0.08 0.57 19.00
N ALA A 308 1.39 0.39 18.84
CA ALA A 308 1.95 -0.69 18.03
C ALA A 308 2.39 -1.88 18.90
N GLU A 309 3.34 -1.65 19.83
CA GLU A 309 3.84 -2.67 20.76
C GLU A 309 3.75 -2.23 22.23
N ALA A 310 3.20 -1.05 22.49
CA ALA A 310 2.99 -0.52 23.82
C ALA A 310 2.17 -1.49 24.69
N THR A 311 2.71 -1.81 25.87
CA THR A 311 1.92 -2.43 26.94
C THR A 311 0.88 -1.43 27.46
N GLY A 312 -0.17 -1.93 28.11
CA GLY A 312 -1.19 -1.05 28.73
C GLY A 312 -0.60 0.09 29.57
N PRO A 313 0.33 -0.17 30.51
CA PRO A 313 0.98 0.89 31.30
C PRO A 313 1.81 1.90 30.48
N GLU A 314 2.47 1.45 29.41
CA GLU A 314 3.21 2.34 28.52
C GLU A 314 2.26 3.23 27.71
N TRP A 315 1.17 2.66 27.22
CA TRP A 315 0.11 3.40 26.54
C TRP A 315 -0.57 4.42 27.46
N ASP A 316 -0.95 4.03 28.68
CA ASP A 316 -1.58 4.91 29.67
C ASP A 316 -0.68 6.13 29.99
N ALA A 317 0.64 5.93 30.06
CA ALA A 317 1.60 7.00 30.28
C ALA A 317 1.66 7.98 29.08
N ILE A 318 1.64 7.45 27.86
CA ILE A 318 1.61 8.25 26.63
C ILE A 318 0.29 9.02 26.53
N GLU A 319 -0.85 8.35 26.73
CA GLU A 319 -2.19 8.95 26.70
C GLU A 319 -2.34 10.06 27.75
N THR A 320 -1.73 9.89 28.93
CA THR A 320 -1.70 10.92 29.98
C THR A 320 -1.02 12.21 29.48
N GLU A 321 0.14 12.10 28.84
CA GLU A 321 0.86 13.26 28.31
C GLU A 321 0.15 13.87 27.09
N LEU A 322 -0.46 13.04 26.24
CA LEU A 322 -1.30 13.51 25.14
C LEU A 322 -2.53 14.26 25.65
N THR A 323 -3.17 13.80 26.72
CA THR A 323 -4.33 14.46 27.35
C THR A 323 -3.94 15.82 27.93
N ARG A 324 -2.76 15.88 28.55
CA ARG A 324 -2.18 17.14 29.04
C ARG A 324 -1.89 18.11 27.90
N LEU A 325 -1.34 17.62 26.79
CA LEU A 325 -1.10 18.39 25.57
C LEU A 325 -2.41 18.90 24.96
N ALA A 326 -3.44 18.04 24.88
CA ALA A 326 -4.76 18.40 24.37
C ALA A 326 -5.33 19.58 25.17
N THR A 327 -5.31 19.47 26.50
CA THR A 327 -5.76 20.54 27.40
C THR A 327 -4.97 21.83 27.19
N LYS A 328 -3.64 21.75 27.08
CA LYS A 328 -2.76 22.92 26.92
C LYS A 328 -2.99 23.64 25.58
N THR A 329 -3.35 22.91 24.53
CA THR A 329 -3.50 23.43 23.17
C THR A 329 -4.94 23.78 22.80
N GLY A 330 -5.91 23.52 23.67
CA GLY A 330 -7.33 23.65 23.32
C GLY A 330 -7.76 22.62 22.27
N SER A 331 -7.15 21.43 22.32
CA SER A 331 -7.43 20.29 21.44
C SER A 331 -8.18 19.20 22.20
N THR A 332 -8.63 18.19 21.47
CA THR A 332 -9.32 16.99 21.98
C THR A 332 -8.59 15.73 21.53
N LEU A 333 -8.53 14.73 22.41
CA LEU A 333 -8.27 13.35 22.02
C LEU A 333 -9.59 12.67 21.68
N ARG A 334 -9.64 12.01 20.53
CA ARG A 334 -10.79 11.24 20.05
C ARG A 334 -10.31 9.81 19.90
N ALA A 335 -10.97 8.87 20.54
CA ALA A 335 -10.77 7.46 20.21
C ALA A 335 -11.50 7.19 18.90
N GLU A 336 -10.84 6.54 17.95
CA GLU A 336 -11.54 6.00 16.78
C GLU A 336 -12.42 4.83 17.25
N GLN A 337 -13.69 4.83 16.82
CA GLN A 337 -14.70 3.82 17.24
C GLN A 337 -14.71 2.61 16.33
#